data_AF-A0A3D0S6N7-F1
#
_entry.id   AF-A0A3D0S6N7-F1
#
_cell.length_a   1.000
_cell.length_b   1.000
_cell.length_c   1.000
_cell.angle_alpha   90.00
_cell.angle_beta   90.00
_cell.angle_gamma   90.00
#
_symmetry.space_group_name_H-M   'P 1'
#
loop_
_entity.id
_entity.type
_entity.pdbx_description
1 polymer ?
#
loop_
_entity_poly.entity_id
_entity_poly.type
_entity_poly.pdbx_seq_one_letter_code
_entity_poly.pdbx_strand_id
1 'polypeptide(L)' 'MTPRSNEEFDAIQNVVDRVTSWQDGATESTIEDELRKGVAEVGVALDDADIATLASAIETEHGRVVASDVLG' A
#
# COMPACT_ATOMS: atom_id res chain seq x y z
N MET A 1 -0.90 3.95 -15.01
CA MET A 1 -1.91 3.58 -14.01
C MET A 1 -3.25 3.34 -14.66
N THR A 2 -3.92 2.26 -14.25
CA THR A 2 -5.34 2.03 -14.51
C THR A 2 -6.16 3.00 -13.65
N PRO A 3 -7.19 3.68 -14.18
CA PRO A 3 -8.06 4.50 -13.34
C PRO A 3 -8.73 3.63 -12.28
N ARG A 4 -8.54 4.00 -11.01
CA ARG A 4 -9.10 3.32 -9.84
C ARG A 4 -10.36 4.03 -9.35
N SER A 5 -11.32 3.24 -8.85
CA SER A 5 -12.49 3.75 -8.16
C SER A 5 -12.16 4.23 -6.73
N ASN A 6 -13.03 5.05 -6.15
CA ASN A 6 -12.91 5.43 -4.73
C ASN A 6 -12.97 4.21 -3.81
N GLU A 7 -13.79 3.22 -4.15
CA GLU A 7 -13.92 1.96 -3.39
C GLU A 7 -12.60 1.16 -3.40
N GLU A 8 -11.90 1.13 -4.55
CA GLU A 8 -10.56 0.53 -4.62
C GLU A 8 -9.55 1.31 -3.78
N PHE A 9 -9.58 2.64 -3.80
CA PHE A 9 -8.70 3.44 -2.96
C PHE A 9 -8.96 3.25 -1.47
N ASP A 10 -10.22 3.16 -1.05
CA ASP A 10 -10.58 2.86 0.35
C ASP A 10 -10.07 1.46 0.76
N ALA A 11 -10.20 0.46 -0.12
CA ALA A 11 -9.69 -0.88 0.13
C ALA A 11 -8.16 -0.91 0.25
N ILE A 12 -7.45 -0.22 -0.65
CA ILE A 12 -5.98 -0.08 -0.59
C ILE A 12 -5.57 0.66 0.69
N GLN A 13 -6.26 1.75 1.04
CA GLN A 13 -5.96 2.55 2.23
C GLN A 13 -6.07 1.72 3.51
N ASN A 14 -7.09 0.85 3.63
CA ASN A 14 -7.20 -0.06 4.78
C ASN A 14 -6.00 -1.00 4.91
N VAL A 15 -5.44 -1.46 3.78
CA VAL A 15 -4.23 -2.29 3.76
C VAL A 15 -3.01 -1.46 4.15
N VAL A 16 -2.85 -0.26 3.58
CA VAL A 16 -1.77 0.68 3.91
C VAL A 16 -1.79 1.01 5.40
N ASP A 17 -2.94 1.33 5.98
CA ASP A 17 -3.09 1.64 7.40
C ASP A 17 -2.71 0.45 8.28
N ARG A 18 -3.10 -0.77 7.87
CA ARG A 18 -2.71 -2.01 8.57
C ARG A 18 -1.20 -2.22 8.53
N VAL A 19 -0.53 -2.03 7.39
CA VAL A 19 0.92 -2.22 7.29
C VAL A 19 1.66 -1.12 8.06
N THR A 20 1.20 0.13 7.93
CA THR A 20 1.73 1.33 8.62
C THR A 20 1.51 1.32 10.15
N SER A 21 0.78 0.35 10.70
CA SER A 21 0.61 0.22 12.15
C SER A 21 1.70 -0.59 12.84
N TRP A 22 2.50 -1.37 12.11
CA TRP A 22 3.51 -2.27 12.69
C TRP A 22 4.81 -2.40 11.88
N GLN A 23 4.93 -1.71 10.75
CA GLN A 23 6.13 -1.63 9.90
C GLN A 23 7.39 -1.16 10.61
N ASP A 24 7.32 -0.63 11.83
CA ASP A 24 8.49 -0.22 12.60
C ASP A 24 9.47 -1.40 12.78
N GLY A 25 10.63 -1.31 12.13
CA GLY A 25 11.65 -2.36 12.08
C GLY A 25 11.48 -3.41 10.96
N ALA A 26 10.48 -3.29 10.09
CA ALA A 26 10.35 -4.11 8.88
C ALA A 26 11.27 -3.61 7.76
N THR A 27 11.76 -4.52 6.92
CA THR A 27 12.46 -4.15 5.68
C THR A 27 11.45 -3.79 4.59
N GLU A 28 11.88 -2.99 3.60
CA GLU A 28 11.08 -2.67 2.40
C GLU A 28 10.46 -3.93 1.76
N SER A 29 11.26 -5.00 1.59
CA SER A 29 10.77 -6.28 1.04
C SER A 29 9.62 -6.90 1.86
N THR A 30 9.64 -6.75 3.19
CA THR A 30 8.55 -7.25 4.05
C THR A 30 7.31 -6.39 3.92
N ILE A 31 7.46 -5.07 3.76
CA ILE A 31 6.36 -4.15 3.49
C ILE A 31 5.71 -4.50 2.15
N GLU A 32 6.50 -4.72 1.10
CA GLU A 32 6.00 -5.13 -0.23
C GLU A 32 5.19 -6.44 -0.17
N ASP A 33 5.70 -7.45 0.52
CA ASP A 33 5.03 -8.75 0.63
C ASP A 33 3.68 -8.63 1.36
N GLU A 34 3.62 -7.84 2.43
CA GLU A 34 2.37 -7.63 3.18
C GLU A 34 1.38 -6.73 2.43
N LEU A 35 1.86 -5.74 1.67
CA LEU A 35 1.00 -4.98 0.75
C LEU A 35 0.40 -5.90 -0.31
N ARG A 36 1.23 -6.70 -0.98
CA ARG A 36 0.80 -7.64 -2.04
C ARG A 36 -0.24 -8.62 -1.51
N LYS A 37 0.00 -9.17 -0.33
CA LYS A 37 -0.96 -10.07 0.35
C LYS A 37 -2.25 -9.34 0.72
N GLY A 38 -2.15 -8.16 1.33
CA GLY A 38 -3.31 -7.40 1.80
C GLY A 38 -4.23 -6.97 0.66
N VAL A 39 -3.68 -6.47 -0.45
CA VAL A 39 -4.52 -6.06 -1.60
C VAL A 39 -5.19 -7.26 -2.26
N ALA A 40 -4.51 -8.40 -2.34
CA ALA A 40 -5.11 -9.65 -2.82
C ALA A 40 -6.23 -10.16 -1.89
N GLU A 41 -6.08 -10.04 -0.57
CA GLU A 41 -7.11 -10.40 0.42
C GLU A 41 -8.41 -9.58 0.25
N VAL A 42 -8.30 -8.32 -0.19
CA VAL A 42 -9.45 -7.43 -0.43
C VAL A 42 -9.90 -7.40 -1.89
N GLY A 43 -9.33 -8.24 -2.75
CA GLY A 43 -9.73 -8.37 -4.16
C GLY A 43 -9.24 -7.24 -5.08
N VAL A 44 -8.24 -6.46 -4.66
CA VAL A 44 -7.62 -5.41 -5.47
C VAL A 44 -6.33 -5.94 -6.10
N ALA A 45 -6.19 -5.74 -7.40
CA ALA A 45 -4.95 -6.05 -8.11
C ALA A 45 -4.08 -4.79 -8.24
N LEU A 46 -2.89 -4.84 -7.66
CA LEU A 46 -1.83 -3.85 -7.90
C LEU A 46 -0.70 -4.52 -8.68
N ASP A 47 -0.08 -3.78 -9.60
CA ASP A 47 1.14 -4.23 -10.24
C ASP A 47 2.36 -4.03 -9.32
N ASP A 48 3.49 -4.63 -9.68
CA ASP A 48 4.71 -4.56 -8.85
C ASP A 48 5.23 -3.12 -8.70
N ALA A 49 4.95 -2.24 -9.67
CA ALA A 49 5.38 -0.84 -9.60
C ALA A 49 4.56 -0.04 -8.58
N ASP A 50 3.24 -0.24 -8.55
CA ASP A 50 2.36 0.35 -7.54
C ASP A 50 2.69 -0.17 -6.13
N ILE A 51 3.00 -1.46 -5.99
CA ILE A 51 3.44 -2.06 -4.72
C ILE A 51 4.74 -1.42 -4.23
N ALA A 52 5.76 -1.34 -5.09
CA ALA A 52 7.03 -0.71 -4.73
C ALA A 52 6.86 0.77 -4.38
N THR A 53 5.99 1.49 -5.08
CA THR A 53 5.71 2.91 -4.80
C THR A 53 5.06 3.09 -3.43
N LEU A 54 4.08 2.25 -3.07
CA LEU A 54 3.48 2.26 -1.74
C LEU A 54 4.48 1.85 -0.66
N ALA A 55 5.30 0.82 -0.90
CA ALA A 55 6.29 0.34 0.06
C ALA A 55 7.33 1.42 0.39
N SER A 56 7.87 2.07 -0.64
CA SER A 56 8.80 3.19 -0.49
C SER A 56 8.17 4.37 0.24
N ALA A 57 6.90 4.68 -0.02
CA ALA A 57 6.17 5.72 0.71
C ALA A 57 6.01 5.37 2.20
N ILE A 58 5.64 4.12 2.54
CA ILE A 58 5.49 3.65 3.93
C ILE A 58 6.83 3.61 4.67
N GLU A 59 7.91 3.24 3.99
CA GLU A 59 9.26 3.22 4.58
C GLU A 59 9.76 4.65 4.87
N THR A 60 9.55 5.57 3.94
CA THR A 60 10.07 6.95 4.02
C THR A 60 9.23 7.83 4.95
N GLU A 61 7.91 7.72 4.87
CA GLU A 61 6.98 8.48 5.69
C GLU A 61 6.68 7.69 6.96
N HIS A 62 7.30 8.04 8.09
CA HIS A 62 6.87 7.60 9.43
C HIS A 62 5.49 8.20 9.85
N GLY A 63 4.59 8.46 8.88
CA GLY A 63 3.34 9.19 8.99
C GLY A 63 2.18 8.51 8.26
N ARG A 64 1.09 9.25 8.00
CA ARG A 64 -0.08 8.71 7.27
C ARG A 64 0.17 8.77 5.77
N VAL A 65 0.51 7.62 5.18
CA VAL A 65 0.52 7.44 3.72
C VAL A 65 -0.93 7.44 3.21
N VAL A 66 -1.21 8.27 2.21
CA VAL A 66 -2.52 8.34 1.54
C VAL A 66 -2.42 7.68 0.17
N ALA A 67 -3.08 6.54 -0.03
CA ALA A 67 -2.93 5.73 -1.24
C ALA A 67 -3.34 6.46 -2.52
N SER A 68 -4.36 7.32 -2.46
CA SER A 68 -4.79 8.14 -3.60
C SER A 68 -3.77 9.20 -4.01
N ASP A 69 -2.98 9.71 -3.06
CA ASP A 69 -1.97 10.73 -3.34
C ASP A 69 -0.71 10.09 -3.94
N VAL A 70 -0.44 8.83 -3.57
CA VAL A 70 0.71 8.06 -4.05
C VAL A 70 0.46 7.43 -5.42
N LEU A 71 -0.77 6.92 -5.66
CA LEU A 71 -1.11 6.14 -6.86
C LEU A 71 -2.06 6.86 -7.85
N GLY A 72 -2.47 8.10 -7.55
CA GLY A 72 -3.39 8.90 -8.33
C GLY A 72 -2.75 9.72 -9.45
#